data_AF-A0A8I6SH70-F1
#
_entry.id   AF-A0A8I6SH70-F1
#
_cell.length_a   1.000
_cell.length_b   1.000
_cell.length_c   1.000
_cell.angle_alpha   90.00
_cell.angle_beta   90.00
_cell.angle_gamma   90.00
#
_symmetry.space_group_name_H-M   'P 1'
#
loop_
_entity.id
_entity.type
_entity.pdbx_description
1 polymer ?
#
loop_
_entity_poly.entity_id
_entity_poly.type
_entity_poly.pdbx_seq_one_letter_code
_entity_poly.pdbx_strand_id
1 'polypeptide(L)' 'MCLPKTSEVLKLYRSLLRYGQTLQFTDKNYFKNRVTSEFKRNKVLSDEKGIKFYYERGQAVLSQKRIL' A
#
# COMPACT_ATOMS: atom_id res chain seq x y z
N MET A 1 3.96 12.67 15.69
CA MET A 1 4.03 12.05 14.34
C MET A 1 2.73 12.36 13.62
N CYS A 2 2.79 12.92 12.40
CA CYS A 2 1.67 13.54 11.67
C CYS A 2 0.98 12.56 10.71
N LEU A 3 -0.28 12.83 10.33
CA LEU A 3 -0.99 12.09 9.29
C LEU A 3 -0.27 12.17 7.94
N PRO A 4 -0.25 11.09 7.15
CA PRO A 4 0.34 11.11 5.82
C PRO A 4 -0.45 12.03 4.90
N LYS A 5 0.26 12.87 4.15
CA LYS A 5 -0.35 13.72 3.12
C LYS A 5 -0.81 12.87 1.94
N THR A 6 -1.78 13.36 1.16
CA THR A 6 -2.26 12.69 -0.06
C THR A 6 -1.12 12.34 -1.03
N SER A 7 -0.12 13.20 -1.15
CA SER A 7 1.07 12.96 -1.99
C SER A 7 1.89 11.76 -1.52
N GLU A 8 2.01 11.56 -0.21
CA GLU A 8 2.73 10.43 0.39
C GLU A 8 1.97 9.11 0.18
N VAL A 9 0.64 9.14 0.33
CA VAL A 9 -0.23 7.99 0.05
C VAL A 9 -0.14 7.58 -1.42
N LEU A 10 -0.17 8.55 -2.34
CA LEU A 10 -0.02 8.28 -3.78
C LEU A 10 1.38 7.76 -4.12
N LYS A 11 2.42 8.28 -3.48
CA LYS A 11 3.79 7.76 -3.62
C LYS A 11 3.86 6.31 -3.16
N LEU A 12 3.27 5.99 -2.01
CA LEU A 12 3.20 4.62 -1.47
C LEU A 12 2.49 3.67 -2.44
N TYR A 13 1.33 4.08 -2.98
CA TYR A 13 0.59 3.30 -3.98
C TYR A 13 1.46 2.96 -5.20
N ARG A 14 2.11 3.96 -5.80
CA ARG A 14 2.99 3.76 -6.97
C ARG A 14 4.18 2.86 -6.64
N SER A 15 4.79 3.05 -5.46
CA SER A 15 5.91 2.22 -5.00
C SER A 15 5.50 0.75 -4.83
N LEU A 16 4.32 0.48 -4.26
CA LEU A 16 3.78 -0.87 -4.12
C LEU A 16 3.55 -1.52 -5.50
N LEU A 17 2.94 -0.80 -6.45
CA LEU A 17 2.76 -1.32 -7.80
C LEU A 17 4.09 -1.65 -8.49
N ARG A 18 5.10 -0.79 -8.33
CA ARG A 18 6.44 -1.02 -8.87
C ARG A 18 7.11 -2.23 -8.21
N TYR A 19 7.00 -2.35 -6.89
CA TYR A 19 7.49 -3.52 -6.16
C TYR A 19 6.81 -4.80 -6.65
N GLY A 20 5.50 -4.77 -6.87
CA GLY A 20 4.73 -5.88 -7.44
C GLY A 20 5.28 -6.40 -8.78
N GLN A 21 5.87 -5.54 -9.61
CA GLN A 21 6.49 -5.96 -10.87
C GLN A 21 7.80 -6.75 -10.68
N THR A 22 8.49 -6.53 -9.57
CA THR A 22 9.75 -7.20 -9.20
C THR A 22 9.54 -8.57 -8.54
N LEU A 23 8.30 -8.93 -8.22
CA LEU A 23 7.97 -10.21 -7.60
C LEU A 23 8.22 -11.36 -8.57
N GLN A 24 8.95 -12.37 -8.10
CA GLN A 24 9.29 -13.57 -8.87
C GLN A 24 8.31 -14.73 -8.60
N PHE A 25 7.90 -14.91 -7.35
CA PHE A 25 7.12 -16.08 -6.90
C PHE A 25 5.67 -15.77 -6.57
N THR A 26 5.16 -14.62 -7.01
CA THR A 26 3.80 -14.17 -6.73
C THR A 26 3.15 -13.75 -8.02
N ASP A 27 1.86 -14.08 -8.17
CA ASP A 27 1.07 -13.60 -9.28
C ASP A 27 0.99 -12.06 -9.23
N LYS A 28 1.58 -11.42 -10.24
CA LYS A 28 1.68 -9.97 -10.34
C LYS A 28 0.31 -9.31 -10.51
N ASN A 29 -0.61 -9.97 -11.22
CA ASN A 29 -1.98 -9.48 -11.40
C ASN A 29 -2.76 -9.58 -10.10
N TYR A 30 -2.61 -10.69 -9.37
CA TYR A 30 -3.19 -10.84 -8.04
C TYR A 30 -2.69 -9.75 -7.09
N PHE A 31 -1.37 -9.54 -7.03
CA PHE A 31 -0.79 -8.50 -6.17
C PHE A 31 -1.30 -7.10 -6.53
N LYS A 32 -1.27 -6.74 -7.81
CA LYS A 32 -1.80 -5.45 -8.32
C LYS A 32 -3.28 -5.26 -7.95
N ASN A 33 -4.10 -6.29 -8.16
CA ASN A 33 -5.52 -6.26 -7.89
C ASN A 33 -5.79 -6.14 -6.38
N ARG A 34 -5.01 -6.83 -5.55
CA ARG A 34 -5.08 -6.73 -4.10
C ARG A 34 -4.76 -5.32 -3.62
N VAL A 35 -3.60 -4.77 -4.01
CA VAL A 35 -3.21 -3.39 -3.65
C VAL A 35 -4.26 -2.39 -4.11
N THR A 36 -4.72 -2.49 -5.35
CA THR A 36 -5.73 -1.55 -5.88
C THR A 36 -7.05 -1.65 -5.13
N SER A 37 -7.48 -2.86 -4.76
CA SER A 37 -8.71 -3.08 -4.00
C SER A 37 -8.63 -2.51 -2.58
N GLU A 38 -7.49 -2.70 -1.90
CA GLU A 38 -7.25 -2.15 -0.56
C GLU A 38 -7.31 -0.61 -0.57
N PHE A 39 -6.63 0.04 -1.52
CA PHE A 39 -6.66 1.50 -1.63
C PHE A 39 -8.05 2.03 -2.00
N LYS A 40 -8.81 1.31 -2.85
CA LYS A 40 -10.19 1.69 -3.18
C LYS A 40 -11.12 1.56 -1.98
N ARG A 41 -11.04 0.46 -1.21
CA ARG A 41 -11.84 0.22 -0.01
C ARG A 41 -11.58 1.27 1.06
N ASN A 42 -10.31 1.63 1.26
CA ASN A 42 -9.90 2.60 2.27
C ASN A 42 -9.95 4.06 1.77
N LYS A 43 -10.45 4.34 0.57
CA LYS A 43 -10.55 5.73 0.04
C LYS A 43 -11.47 6.61 0.87
N VAL A 44 -12.50 6.01 1.48
CA VAL A 44 -13.47 6.69 2.36
C VAL A 44 -13.09 6.60 3.83
N LEU A 45 -11.93 6.03 4.15
CA LEU A 45 -11.46 5.92 5.53
C LEU A 45 -11.09 7.32 6.04
N SER A 46 -11.88 7.83 6.98
CA SER A 46 -11.66 9.13 7.62
C SER A 46 -11.02 9.03 9.01
N ASP A 47 -10.96 7.82 9.57
CA ASP A 47 -10.31 7.59 10.87
C ASP A 47 -8.80 7.71 10.76
N GLU A 48 -8.22 8.61 11.54
CA GLU A 48 -6.79 8.90 11.55
C GLU A 48 -5.95 7.68 11.95
N LYS A 49 -6.44 6.89 12.91
CA LYS A 49 -5.75 5.66 13.35
C LYS A 49 -5.72 4.63 12.22
N GLY A 50 -6.85 4.45 11.54
CA GLY A 50 -6.96 3.61 10.36
C GLY A 50 -6.03 4.06 9.22
N ILE A 51 -6.05 5.35 8.86
CA ILE A 51 -5.19 5.90 7.81
C ILE A 51 -3.72 5.63 8.14
N LYS A 52 -3.31 5.90 9.39
CA LYS A 52 -1.96 5.65 9.86
C LYS A 52 -1.59 4.17 9.78
N PHE A 53 -2.43 3.28 10.29
CA PHE A 53 -2.19 1.85 10.29
C PHE A 53 -1.98 1.30 8.88
N TYR A 54 -2.85 1.64 7.93
CA TYR A 54 -2.72 1.15 6.55
C TYR A 54 -1.51 1.75 5.82
N TYR A 55 -1.18 3.00 6.11
CA TYR A 55 0.02 3.64 5.56
C TYR A 55 1.30 2.96 6.06
N GLU A 56 1.43 2.74 7.37
CA GLU A 56 2.56 2.03 7.98
C GLU A 56 2.65 0.58 7.49
N ARG A 57 1.51 -0.11 7.36
CA ARG A 57 1.44 -1.47 6.81
C ARG A 57 1.96 -1.52 5.37
N GLY A 58 1.57 -0.57 4.53
CA GLY A 58 2.08 -0.48 3.16
C GLY A 58 3.57 -0.21 3.10
N GLN A 59 4.09 0.64 3.99
CA GLN A 59 5.54 0.87 4.10
C GLN A 59 6.29 -0.39 4.53
N ALA A 60 5.74 -1.17 5.46
CA ALA A 60 6.33 -2.42 5.92
C ALA A 60 6.50 -3.45 4.78
N VAL A 61 5.52 -3.53 3.87
CA VAL A 61 5.63 -4.40 2.67
C VAL A 61 6.84 -4.01 1.81
N LEU A 62 7.10 -2.70 1.65
CA LEU A 62 8.22 -2.21 0.86
C LEU A 62 9.58 -2.41 1.57
N SER A 63 9.64 -2.18 2.88
CA SER A 63 10.88 -2.25 3.64
C SER A 63 11.31 -3.69 3.93
N GLN A 64 10.37 -4.56 4.29
CA GLN A 64 10.64 -5.95 4.65
C GLN A 64 10.66 -6.87 3.43
N LYS A 65 10.18 -6.40 2.26
CA LYS A 65 9.94 -7.21 1.05
C LYS A 65 9.13 -8.50 1.33
N ARG A 66 8.33 -8.49 2.39
CA ARG A 66 7.42 -9.59 2.73
C ARG A 66 6.04 -9.21 2.19
N ILE A 67 5.58 -10.03 1.26
CA ILE A 67 4.23 -9.92 0.72
C ILE A 67 3.29 -10.47 1.79
N LEU A 68 2.17 -9.77 1.96
CA LEU A 68 1.07 -10.07 2.90
C LEU A 68 0.61 -11.53 2.82
#